data_AF-A0A644XVX2-F1
#
_entry.id   AF-A0A644XVX2-F1
#
_cell.length_a   1.000
_cell.length_b   1.000
_cell.length_c   1.000
_cell.angle_alpha   90.00
_cell.angle_beta   90.00
_cell.angle_gamma   90.00
#
_symmetry.space_group_name_H-M   'P 1'
#
loop_
_entity.id
_entity.type
_entity.pdbx_description
1 polymer ?
#
loop_
_entity_poly.entity_id
_entity_poly.type
_entity_poly.pdbx_seq_one_letter_code
_entity_poly.pdbx_strand_id
1 'polypeptide(L)'
;MLDPLGMKTFEMDPTLTDDALTIDFHYCPLVTAWQALGFDDETIALLCDMAMDGDRNIAAANGLAFTLTDTIAAGCPTCKLKFEKK
;
A
#
# COMPACT_ATOMS: atom_id res chain seq x y z
N MET A 1 -9.71 12.60 -5.01
CA MET A 1 -8.28 12.28 -5.28
C MET A 1 -7.45 13.17 -4.38
N LEU A 2 -6.35 12.66 -3.81
CA LEU A 2 -5.50 13.44 -2.91
C LEU A 2 -4.92 14.66 -3.65
N ASP A 3 -4.73 15.77 -2.92
CA ASP A 3 -4.12 16.97 -3.49
C ASP A 3 -2.61 16.73 -3.75
N PRO A 4 -1.93 17.63 -4.47
CA PRO A 4 -0.50 17.45 -4.77
C PRO A 4 0.40 17.33 -3.53
N LEU A 5 -0.02 17.91 -2.40
CA LEU A 5 0.70 17.78 -1.14
C LEU A 5 0.56 16.35 -0.61
N GLY A 6 -0.66 15.81 -0.58
CA GLY A 6 -0.94 14.42 -0.23
C GLY A 6 -0.22 13.42 -1.12
N MET A 7 -0.17 13.66 -2.45
CA MET A 7 0.60 12.82 -3.37
C MET A 7 2.08 12.76 -3.04
N LYS A 8 2.68 13.92 -2.71
CA LYS A 8 4.09 14.02 -2.36
C LYS A 8 4.40 13.41 -1.00
N THR A 9 3.49 13.48 -0.04
CA THR A 9 3.69 12.92 1.31
C THR A 9 3.84 11.39 1.29
N PHE A 10 3.15 10.71 0.37
CA PHE A 10 3.21 9.25 0.27
C PHE A 10 4.10 8.75 -0.88
N GLU A 11 4.72 9.68 -1.63
CA GLU A 11 5.55 9.39 -2.81
C GLU A 11 4.91 8.30 -3.68
N MET A 12 3.70 8.56 -4.18
CA MET A 12 2.90 7.56 -4.89
C MET A 12 2.69 7.90 -6.37
N ASP A 13 2.75 6.85 -7.20
CA ASP A 13 2.56 6.91 -8.66
C ASP A 13 1.31 6.11 -9.06
N PRO A 14 0.13 6.74 -9.11
CA PRO A 14 -1.11 6.06 -9.49
C PRO A 14 -1.26 5.99 -11.01
N THR A 15 -1.72 4.84 -11.49
CA THR A 15 -2.15 4.64 -12.88
C THR A 15 -3.58 4.13 -12.88
N LEU A 16 -4.47 4.87 -13.54
CA LEU A 16 -5.88 4.50 -13.70
C LEU A 16 -6.16 4.10 -15.15
N THR A 17 -6.82 2.96 -15.32
CA THR A 17 -7.40 2.50 -16.58
C THR A 17 -8.92 2.32 -16.40
N ASP A 18 -9.61 1.93 -17.47
CA ASP A 18 -11.04 1.65 -17.40
C ASP A 18 -11.38 0.50 -16.44
N ASP A 19 -10.44 -0.43 -16.22
CA ASP A 19 -10.69 -1.69 -15.49
C ASP A 19 -9.89 -1.84 -14.19
N ALA A 20 -8.85 -1.03 -13.98
CA ALA A 20 -7.99 -1.12 -12.81
C ALA A 20 -7.40 0.22 -12.37
N LEU A 21 -7.13 0.30 -11.07
CA LEU A 21 -6.29 1.31 -10.45
C LEU A 21 -5.05 0.60 -9.87
N THR A 22 -3.88 0.94 -10.38
CA THR A 22 -2.59 0.51 -9.84
C THR A 22 -1.94 1.68 -9.12
N ILE A 23 -1.29 1.43 -7.98
CA ILE A 23 -0.57 2.44 -7.22
C ILE A 23 0.75 1.86 -6.74
N ASP A 24 1.84 2.54 -7.11
CA ASP A 24 3.18 2.25 -6.59
C ASP A 24 3.50 3.27 -5.50
N PHE A 25 3.73 2.81 -4.28
CA PHE A 25 4.15 3.65 -3.15
C PHE A 25 5.64 3.51 -2.92
N HIS A 26 6.37 4.62 -2.96
CA HIS A 26 7.82 4.67 -2.74
C HIS A 26 8.18 4.97 -1.28
N TYR A 27 7.21 5.35 -0.46
CA TYR A 27 7.40 5.62 0.96
C TYR A 27 6.23 5.08 1.80
N CYS A 28 6.54 4.43 2.92
CA CYS A 28 5.56 3.94 3.87
C CYS A 28 5.81 4.52 5.27
N PRO A 29 5.00 5.48 5.74
CA PRO A 29 5.20 6.09 7.06
C PRO A 29 5.01 5.10 8.20
N LEU A 30 4.20 4.05 8.02
CA LEU A 30 4.02 3.00 9.03
C LEU A 30 5.29 2.19 9.23
N VAL A 31 5.91 1.72 8.14
CA VAL A 31 7.18 0.97 8.21
C VAL A 31 8.27 1.84 8.84
N THR A 32 8.40 3.11 8.41
CA THR A 32 9.36 4.04 9.01
C THR A 32 9.12 4.25 10.50
N ALA A 33 7.86 4.38 10.94
CA ALA A 33 7.53 4.53 12.34
C ALA A 33 7.88 3.27 13.16
N TRP A 34 7.55 2.07 12.65
CA TRP A 34 7.86 0.81 13.34
C TRP A 34 9.35 0.52 13.42
N GLN A 35 10.11 0.85 12.38
CA GLN A 35 11.59 0.80 12.40
C GLN A 35 12.16 1.74 13.45
N ALA A 36 11.64 2.98 13.55
CA ALA A 36 12.06 3.94 14.57
C ALA A 36 11.73 3.49 16.01
N LEU A 37 10.70 2.66 16.18
CA LEU A 37 10.34 2.03 17.45
C LEU A 37 11.18 0.78 17.77
N GLY A 38 12.02 0.33 16.84
CA GLY A 38 12.92 -0.81 17.03
C GLY A 38 12.26 -2.18 16.87
N PHE A 39 11.16 -2.27 16.13
CA PHE A 39 10.57 -3.58 15.77
C PHE A 39 11.45 -4.30 14.76
N ASP A 40 11.47 -5.64 14.84
CA ASP A 40 12.16 -6.47 13.86
C ASP A 40 11.39 -6.59 12.55
N ASP A 41 12.07 -7.05 11.51
CA ASP A 41 11.51 -7.14 10.15
C ASP A 41 10.30 -8.09 10.08
N GLU A 42 10.30 -9.18 10.88
CA GLU A 42 9.18 -10.13 10.93
C GLU A 42 7.92 -9.48 11.52
N THR A 43 8.06 -8.75 12.62
CA THR A 43 6.97 -7.99 13.24
C THR A 43 6.48 -6.89 12.32
N ILE A 44 7.38 -6.18 11.64
CA ILE A 44 7.03 -5.13 10.67
C ILE A 44 6.26 -5.70 9.48
N ALA A 45 6.69 -6.85 8.94
CA ALA A 45 5.99 -7.53 7.85
C ALA A 45 4.58 -7.96 8.27
N LEU A 46 4.42 -8.51 9.48
CA LEU A 46 3.12 -8.88 10.03
C LEU A 46 2.21 -7.66 10.21
N LEU A 47 2.70 -6.59 10.83
CA LEU A 47 1.94 -5.35 11.01
C LEU A 47 1.56 -4.70 9.68
N CYS A 48 2.46 -4.75 8.70
CA CYS A 48 2.18 -4.26 7.35
C CYS A 48 1.03 -5.06 6.73
N ASP A 49 1.09 -6.38 6.76
CA ASP A 49 0.02 -7.22 6.19
C ASP A 49 -1.33 -6.97 6.86
N MET A 50 -1.35 -6.81 8.19
CA MET A 50 -2.55 -6.44 8.96
C MET A 50 -3.08 -5.05 8.56
N ALA A 51 -2.20 -4.07 8.33
CA ALA A 51 -2.62 -2.74 7.88
C ALA A 51 -3.28 -2.79 6.50
N MET A 52 -2.82 -3.69 5.62
CA MET A 52 -3.38 -3.88 4.28
C MET A 52 -4.79 -4.49 4.27
N ASP A 53 -5.26 -5.04 5.40
CA ASP A 53 -6.67 -5.44 5.53
C ASP A 53 -7.63 -4.25 5.37
N GLY A 54 -7.17 -3.02 5.62
CA GLY A 54 -7.92 -1.81 5.28
C GLY A 54 -8.26 -1.76 3.78
N ASP A 55 -7.23 -1.87 2.93
CA ASP A 55 -7.39 -1.85 1.47
C ASP A 55 -8.16 -3.07 0.95
N ARG A 56 -7.90 -4.26 1.50
CA ARG A 56 -8.66 -5.48 1.16
C ARG A 56 -10.15 -5.31 1.43
N ASN A 57 -10.51 -4.73 2.58
CA ASN A 57 -11.90 -4.49 2.94
C ASN A 57 -12.53 -3.37 2.11
N ILE A 58 -11.79 -2.31 1.78
CA ILE A 58 -12.25 -1.26 0.84
C ILE A 58 -12.57 -1.90 -0.52
N ALA A 59 -11.69 -2.73 -1.06
CA ALA A 59 -11.93 -3.42 -2.32
C ALA A 59 -13.15 -4.32 -2.26
N ALA A 60 -13.24 -5.16 -1.21
CA ALA A 60 -14.37 -6.07 -1.01
C ALA A 60 -15.71 -5.32 -0.90
N ALA A 61 -15.77 -4.24 -0.12
CA ALA A 61 -16.96 -3.43 0.07
C ALA A 61 -17.44 -2.74 -1.23
N ASN A 62 -16.52 -2.49 -2.16
CA ASN A 62 -16.82 -1.91 -3.48
C ASN A 62 -16.95 -2.95 -4.59
N GLY A 63 -16.95 -4.25 -4.26
CA GLY A 63 -17.06 -5.33 -5.25
C GLY A 63 -15.84 -5.52 -6.15
N LEU A 64 -14.69 -4.97 -5.76
CA LEU A 64 -13.42 -5.04 -6.49
C LEU A 64 -12.57 -6.22 -6.02
N ALA A 65 -11.63 -6.64 -6.86
CA ALA A 65 -10.50 -7.47 -6.48
C ALA A 65 -9.33 -6.58 -6.05
N PHE A 66 -8.53 -7.07 -5.10
CA PHE A 66 -7.33 -6.38 -4.64
C PHE A 66 -6.14 -7.33 -4.66
N THR A 67 -5.03 -6.86 -5.23
CA THR A 67 -3.75 -7.56 -5.26
C THR A 67 -2.66 -6.68 -4.67
N LEU A 68 -1.83 -7.29 -3.82
CA LEU A 68 -0.61 -6.72 -3.27
C LEU A 68 0.54 -7.65 -3.63
N THR A 69 1.55 -7.16 -4.36
CA THR A 69 2.69 -8.01 -4.78
C THR A 69 3.96 -7.66 -4.03
N ASP A 70 4.41 -6.42 -4.12
CA ASP A 70 5.65 -5.93 -3.52
C ASP A 70 5.28 -5.13 -2.28
N THR A 71 6.10 -5.24 -1.22
CA THR A 71 5.92 -4.42 -0.02
C THR A 71 7.27 -3.93 0.50
N ILE A 72 7.31 -2.67 0.92
CA ILE A 72 8.49 -2.09 1.58
C ILE A 72 8.81 -2.84 2.88
N ALA A 73 7.79 -3.33 3.59
CA ALA A 73 7.96 -4.14 4.79
C ALA A 73 8.68 -5.47 4.52
N ALA A 74 8.56 -6.04 3.31
CA ALA A 74 9.33 -7.21 2.89
C ALA A 74 10.69 -6.86 2.26
N GLY A 75 11.13 -5.60 2.35
CA GLY A 75 12.39 -5.12 1.79
C GLY A 75 12.36 -4.76 0.30
N CYS A 76 11.18 -4.71 -0.34
CA CYS A 76 11.06 -4.22 -1.70
C CYS A 76 11.25 -2.70 -1.78
N PRO A 77 11.68 -2.14 -2.93
CA PRO A 77 11.83 -0.70 -3.09
C PRO A 77 10.50 0.07 -3.09
N THR A 78 9.38 -0.59 -3.42
CA THR A 78 8.04 0.01 -3.45
C THR A 78 6.99 -0.97 -2.95
N CYS A 79 5.85 -0.44 -2.50
CA CYS A 79 4.62 -1.24 -2.37
C CYS A 79 3.81 -1.14 -3.65
N LYS A 80 3.31 -2.27 -4.17
CA LYS A 80 2.50 -2.31 -5.40
C LYS A 80 1.10 -2.81 -5.13
N LEU A 81 0.15 -1.90 -5.23
CA LEU A 81 -1.27 -2.15 -5.00
C LEU A 81 -2.01 -2.14 -6.33
N LYS A 82 -2.96 -3.05 -6.49
CA LYS A 82 -3.86 -3.08 -7.64
C LYS A 82 -5.29 -3.34 -7.18
N PHE A 83 -6.18 -2.43 -7.52
CA PHE A 83 -7.63 -2.60 -7.42
C PHE A 83 -8.18 -2.82 -8.83
N GLU A 84 -8.99 -3.84 -9.04
CA GLU A 84 -9.57 -4.13 -10.35
C GLU A 84 -11.00 -4.64 -10.26
N LYS A 85 -11.75 -4.48 -11.35
CA LYS A 85 -13.09 -5.10 -11.45
C LYS A 85 -12.97 -6.61 -11.34
N LYS A 86 -13.94 -7.24 -10.68
CA LYS A 86 -14.09 -8.70 -10.68
C LYS A 86 -14.61 -9.21 -12.01
#